data_AF-A0A973GP77-F1
#
_entry.id   AF-A0A973GP77-F1
#
_cell.length_a   1.000
_cell.length_b   1.000
_cell.length_c   1.000
_cell.angle_alpha   90.00
_cell.angle_beta   90.00
_cell.angle_gamma   90.00
#
_symmetry.space_group_name_H-M   'P 1'
#
loop_
_entity.id
_entity.type
_entity.pdbx_description
1 polymer ?
#
loop_
_entity_poly.entity_id
_entity_poly.type
_entity_poly.pdbx_seq_one_letter_code
_entity_poly.pdbx_strand_id
1 'polypeptide(L)'
;MSATFLRLNNIGMVERRSAVISADNQGETAVTQARLYELQRYVTAHMNTDMGKGLYLEGSYKRAVQAAYASASASSNPNGNIYKKAQAVCEPRFTHWSPAYVQCTASELAKYPASDNLLDSIDLPRADIYLYDYVSPLWTPDFAGWSVVICVVIFIMIVSRLTGVIILRIILKRRYQGI
;
A
#
# COMPACT_ATOMS: atom_id res chain seq x y z
N MET A 1 2.17 4.25 27.02
CA MET A 1 0.98 5.00 26.56
C MET A 1 1.14 5.46 25.12
N SER A 2 2.24 6.10 24.74
CA SER A 2 2.47 6.57 23.36
C SER A 2 2.42 5.44 22.32
N ALA A 3 2.97 4.25 22.62
CA ALA A 3 2.88 3.07 21.75
C ALA A 3 1.44 2.60 21.46
N THR A 4 0.52 2.75 22.42
CA THR A 4 -0.88 2.36 22.26
C THR A 4 -1.61 3.31 21.30
N PHE A 5 -1.37 4.62 21.42
CA PHE A 5 -1.97 5.60 20.50
C PHE A 5 -1.40 5.49 19.08
N LEU A 6 -0.09 5.26 18.93
CA LEU A 6 0.52 4.98 17.63
C LEU A 6 -0.07 3.71 16.99
N ARG A 7 -0.32 2.68 17.80
CA ARG A 7 -0.97 1.44 17.32
C ARG A 7 -2.42 1.71 16.89
N LEU A 8 -3.16 2.54 17.62
CA LEU A 8 -4.53 2.90 17.26
C LEU A 8 -4.58 3.62 15.89
N ASN A 9 -3.66 4.55 15.66
CA ASN A 9 -3.52 5.22 14.36
C ASN A 9 -3.25 4.21 13.24
N ASN A 10 -2.33 3.26 13.47
CA ASN A 10 -2.02 2.23 12.49
C ASN A 10 -3.24 1.32 12.19
N ILE A 11 -3.95 0.86 13.22
CA ILE A 11 -5.16 0.03 13.07
C ILE A 11 -6.24 0.78 12.28
N GLY A 12 -6.46 2.07 12.58
CA GLY A 12 -7.42 2.89 11.86
C GLY A 12 -7.09 3.07 10.37
N MET A 13 -5.80 3.07 10.01
CA MET A 13 -5.36 3.05 8.62
C MET A 13 -5.65 1.68 7.98
N VAL A 14 -5.31 0.59 8.65
CA VAL A 14 -5.51 -0.78 8.14
C VAL A 14 -6.99 -1.07 7.87
N GLU A 15 -7.89 -0.60 8.75
CA GLU A 15 -9.34 -0.74 8.57
C GLU A 15 -9.85 0.03 7.34
N ARG A 16 -9.35 1.24 7.11
CA ARG A 16 -9.72 2.01 5.90
C ARG A 16 -9.17 1.36 4.64
N ARG A 17 -7.94 0.83 4.71
CA ARG A 17 -7.33 0.07 3.62
C ARG A 17 -8.16 -1.16 3.27
N SER A 18 -8.61 -1.94 4.26
CA SER A 18 -9.46 -3.11 4.02
C SER A 18 -10.84 -2.72 3.46
N ALA A 19 -11.40 -1.59 3.87
CA ALA A 19 -12.62 -1.05 3.30
C ALA A 19 -12.47 -0.68 1.81
N VAL A 20 -11.34 -0.09 1.40
CA VAL A 20 -11.04 0.17 -0.03
C VAL A 20 -10.96 -1.14 -0.81
N ILE A 21 -10.22 -2.14 -0.30
CA ILE A 21 -10.07 -3.45 -0.97
C ILE A 21 -11.44 -4.13 -1.12
N SER A 22 -12.28 -4.06 -0.09
CA SER A 22 -13.63 -4.63 -0.13
C SER A 22 -14.49 -3.95 -1.20
N ALA A 23 -14.51 -2.61 -1.25
CA ALA A 23 -15.26 -1.86 -2.26
C ALA A 23 -14.74 -2.15 -3.68
N ASP A 24 -13.42 -2.25 -3.84
CA ASP A 24 -12.80 -2.57 -5.12
C ASP A 24 -13.19 -3.96 -5.61
N ASN A 25 -13.20 -4.96 -4.73
CA ASN A 25 -13.62 -6.31 -5.06
C ASN A 25 -15.11 -6.40 -5.45
N GLN A 26 -15.96 -5.56 -4.83
CA GLN A 26 -17.40 -5.49 -5.15
C GLN A 26 -17.68 -4.75 -6.47
N GLY A 27 -16.72 -3.97 -6.98
CA GLY A 27 -16.88 -3.24 -8.24
C GLY A 27 -17.64 -1.92 -8.11
N GLU A 28 -17.81 -1.42 -6.89
CA GLU A 28 -18.44 -0.14 -6.62
C GLU A 28 -17.43 0.99 -6.80
N THR A 29 -17.23 1.46 -8.03
CA THR A 29 -16.19 2.46 -8.38
C THR A 29 -16.33 3.76 -7.59
N ALA A 30 -17.55 4.30 -7.45
CA ALA A 30 -17.82 5.51 -6.69
C ALA A 30 -17.48 5.35 -5.20
N VAL A 31 -17.82 4.20 -4.62
CA VAL A 31 -17.52 3.89 -3.21
C VAL A 31 -16.02 3.68 -3.02
N THR A 32 -15.36 2.97 -3.94
CA THR A 32 -13.90 2.77 -3.93
C THR A 32 -13.17 4.12 -3.95
N GLN A 33 -13.59 5.05 -4.79
CA GLN A 33 -13.00 6.39 -4.85
C GLN A 33 -13.23 7.20 -3.58
N ALA A 34 -14.44 7.14 -3.00
CA ALA A 34 -14.73 7.78 -1.72
C ALA A 34 -13.85 7.21 -0.59
N ARG A 35 -13.70 5.88 -0.52
CA ARG A 35 -12.84 5.21 0.46
C ARG A 35 -11.36 5.51 0.27
N LEU A 36 -10.89 5.63 -0.98
CA LEU A 36 -9.53 6.06 -1.28
C LEU A 36 -9.25 7.47 -0.75
N TYR A 37 -10.21 8.38 -0.92
CA TYR A 37 -10.09 9.75 -0.40
C TYR A 37 -10.08 9.79 1.13
N GLU A 38 -10.95 9.01 1.77
CA GLU A 38 -10.94 8.85 3.23
C GLU A 38 -9.61 8.29 3.75
N LEU A 39 -9.07 7.27 3.07
CA LEU A 39 -7.78 6.67 3.40
C LEU A 39 -6.65 7.68 3.25
N GLN A 40 -6.60 8.41 2.12
CA GLN A 40 -5.61 9.45 1.87
C GLN A 40 -5.63 10.48 3.00
N ARG A 41 -6.80 11.05 3.28
CA ARG A 41 -6.97 12.07 4.32
C ARG A 41 -6.53 11.55 5.68
N TYR A 42 -6.85 10.30 6.01
CA TYR A 42 -6.47 9.70 7.28
C TYR A 42 -4.96 9.52 7.40
N VAL A 43 -4.31 8.94 6.38
CA VAL A 43 -2.85 8.71 6.34
C VAL A 43 -2.09 10.02 6.43
N THR A 44 -2.52 11.05 5.70
CA THR A 44 -1.85 12.36 5.74
C THR A 44 -2.04 13.12 7.06
N ALA A 45 -3.03 12.73 7.87
CA ALA A 45 -3.37 13.43 9.12
C ALA A 45 -2.87 12.71 10.39
N HIS A 46 -2.38 11.47 10.29
CA HIS A 46 -1.95 10.67 11.44
C HIS A 46 -0.57 10.07 11.21
N MET A 47 0.33 10.17 12.20
CA MET A 47 1.61 9.47 12.17
C MET A 47 1.45 7.96 12.32
N ASN A 48 2.49 7.20 11.95
CA ASN A 48 2.53 5.73 12.05
C ASN A 48 1.45 5.02 11.21
N THR A 49 1.09 5.62 10.07
CA THR A 49 0.09 5.13 9.11
C THR A 49 0.69 4.78 7.75
N ASP A 50 2.01 4.57 7.69
CA ASP A 50 2.71 4.16 6.47
C ASP A 50 2.18 2.82 5.93
N MET A 51 1.97 2.75 4.62
CA MET A 51 1.40 1.58 3.94
C MET A 51 2.46 0.66 3.32
N GLY A 52 3.74 0.98 3.47
CA GLY A 52 4.89 0.23 2.98
C GLY A 52 4.95 0.16 1.46
N LYS A 53 4.28 -0.83 0.88
CA LYS A 53 4.25 -1.07 -0.58
C LYS A 53 3.03 -0.43 -1.26
N GLY A 54 2.33 0.46 -0.58
CA GLY A 54 1.06 1.02 -1.04
C GLY A 54 -0.09 0.01 -1.05
N LEU A 55 -1.19 0.42 -1.68
CA LEU A 55 -2.44 -0.30 -1.86
C LEU A 55 -2.70 -0.51 -3.35
N TYR A 56 -2.91 -1.77 -3.74
CA TYR A 56 -3.20 -2.13 -5.13
C TYR A 56 -4.70 -2.44 -5.32
N LEU A 57 -5.33 -1.81 -6.30
CA LEU A 57 -6.73 -2.09 -6.68
C LEU A 57 -6.81 -3.24 -7.68
N GLU A 58 -6.66 -4.47 -7.15
CA GLU A 58 -6.63 -5.70 -7.94
C GLU A 58 -7.94 -5.92 -8.72
N GLY A 59 -9.09 -5.67 -8.10
CA GLY A 59 -10.41 -5.85 -8.70
C GLY A 59 -10.64 -4.89 -9.87
N SER A 60 -10.31 -3.61 -9.70
CA SER A 60 -10.42 -2.62 -10.76
C SER A 60 -9.46 -2.90 -11.92
N TYR A 61 -8.22 -3.29 -11.62
CA TYR A 61 -7.27 -3.67 -12.66
C TYR A 61 -7.74 -4.90 -13.44
N LYS A 62 -8.22 -5.94 -12.75
CA LYS A 62 -8.81 -7.13 -13.38
C LYS A 62 -9.96 -6.78 -14.31
N ARG A 63 -10.90 -5.94 -13.87
CA ARG A 63 -12.04 -5.49 -14.70
C ARG A 63 -11.58 -4.71 -15.94
N ALA A 64 -10.62 -3.80 -15.79
CA ALA A 64 -10.11 -3.01 -16.90
C ALA A 64 -9.39 -3.88 -17.95
N VAL A 65 -8.57 -4.82 -17.51
CA VAL A 65 -7.92 -5.78 -18.41
C VAL A 65 -8.97 -6.65 -19.12
N GLN A 66 -9.94 -7.19 -18.38
CA GLN A 66 -11.03 -7.96 -18.98
C GLN A 66 -11.85 -7.16 -20.00
N ALA A 67 -12.11 -5.88 -19.74
CA ALA A 67 -12.80 -5.00 -20.68
C ALA A 67 -11.98 -4.76 -21.95
N ALA A 68 -10.65 -4.57 -21.84
CA ALA A 68 -9.76 -4.41 -22.98
C ALA A 68 -9.70 -5.67 -23.86
N TYR A 69 -9.68 -6.86 -23.24
CA TYR A 69 -9.76 -8.11 -23.99
C TYR A 69 -11.16 -8.32 -24.62
N ALA A 70 -12.23 -7.94 -23.92
CA ALA A 70 -13.59 -8.06 -24.43
C ALA A 70 -13.83 -7.17 -25.66
N SER A 71 -13.39 -5.90 -25.61
CA SER A 71 -13.52 -4.96 -26.74
C SER A 71 -12.77 -5.44 -27.97
N ALA A 72 -11.56 -5.97 -27.82
CA ALA A 72 -10.80 -6.52 -28.93
C ALA A 72 -11.45 -7.80 -29.50
N SER A 73 -11.94 -8.70 -28.63
CA SER A 73 -12.56 -9.96 -29.07
C SER A 73 -13.88 -9.78 -29.84
N ALA A 74 -14.62 -8.71 -29.57
CA ALA A 74 -15.87 -8.37 -30.27
C ALA A 74 -15.64 -8.03 -31.76
N SER A 75 -14.41 -7.66 -32.13
CA SER A 75 -14.07 -7.23 -33.49
C SER A 75 -13.57 -8.34 -34.41
N SER A 76 -13.19 -9.54 -33.93
CA SER A 76 -12.44 -10.46 -34.81
C SER A 76 -12.37 -11.98 -34.48
N ASN A 77 -13.38 -12.67 -33.91
CA ASN A 77 -13.30 -14.15 -33.90
C ASN A 77 -14.61 -14.97 -33.93
N PRO A 78 -14.76 -15.93 -34.88
CA PRO A 78 -15.81 -16.98 -34.86
C PRO A 78 -15.55 -18.13 -33.86
N ASN A 79 -14.31 -18.25 -33.37
CA ASN A 79 -13.89 -19.30 -32.44
C ASN A 79 -14.03 -18.79 -31.01
N GLY A 80 -15.06 -19.25 -30.29
CA GLY A 80 -15.45 -18.78 -28.97
C GLY A 80 -14.29 -18.40 -28.02
N ASN A 81 -14.41 -17.21 -27.45
CA ASN A 81 -13.58 -16.59 -26.40
C ASN A 81 -12.24 -17.30 -26.08
N ILE A 82 -11.29 -17.28 -27.02
CA ILE A 82 -9.93 -17.85 -26.89
C ILE A 82 -9.23 -17.28 -25.64
N TYR A 83 -9.55 -16.05 -25.26
CA TYR A 83 -9.09 -15.43 -24.03
C TYR A 83 -9.51 -16.19 -22.77
N LYS A 84 -10.75 -16.68 -22.68
CA LYS A 84 -11.19 -17.55 -21.58
C LYS A 84 -10.37 -18.84 -21.49
N LYS A 85 -9.94 -19.38 -22.64
CA LYS A 85 -9.08 -20.57 -22.70
C LYS A 85 -7.66 -20.27 -22.23
N ALA A 86 -7.11 -19.11 -22.59
CA ALA A 86 -5.82 -18.63 -22.07
C ALA A 86 -5.87 -18.40 -20.55
N GLN A 87 -6.95 -17.79 -20.04
CA GLN A 87 -7.14 -17.61 -18.60
C GLN A 87 -7.18 -18.93 -17.84
N ALA A 88 -7.88 -19.96 -18.36
CA ALA A 88 -7.99 -21.26 -17.70
C ALA A 88 -6.63 -21.95 -17.48
N VAL A 89 -5.61 -21.63 -18.30
CA VAL A 89 -4.24 -22.14 -18.15
C VAL A 89 -3.47 -21.35 -17.07
N CYS A 90 -3.66 -20.03 -17.03
CA CYS A 90 -2.91 -19.15 -16.14
C CYS A 90 -3.52 -19.05 -14.73
N GLU A 91 -4.85 -19.08 -14.60
CA GLU A 91 -5.59 -18.97 -13.33
C GLU A 91 -5.12 -19.94 -12.23
N PRO A 92 -4.92 -21.25 -12.47
CA PRO A 92 -4.41 -22.15 -11.42
C PRO A 92 -2.95 -21.89 -11.03
N ARG A 93 -2.19 -21.12 -11.82
CA ARG A 93 -0.76 -20.83 -11.57
C ARG A 93 -0.54 -19.59 -10.72
N PHE A 94 -1.56 -18.75 -10.53
CA PHE A 94 -1.46 -17.50 -9.80
C PHE A 94 -2.61 -17.34 -8.80
N THR A 95 -2.28 -17.04 -7.54
CA THR A 95 -3.27 -16.81 -6.48
C THR A 95 -3.91 -15.43 -6.57
N HIS A 96 -3.22 -14.47 -7.16
CA HIS A 96 -3.65 -13.07 -7.30
C HIS A 96 -3.43 -12.57 -8.72
N TRP A 97 -4.29 -11.65 -9.14
CA TRP A 97 -4.15 -10.91 -10.38
C TRP A 97 -2.93 -9.99 -10.29
N SER A 98 -1.93 -10.29 -11.10
CA SER A 98 -0.64 -9.61 -11.10
C SER A 98 -0.19 -9.35 -12.53
N PRO A 99 0.80 -8.46 -12.75
CA PRO A 99 1.40 -8.29 -14.07
C PRO A 99 1.89 -9.61 -14.69
N ALA A 100 2.40 -10.53 -13.86
CA ALA A 100 2.83 -11.86 -14.30
C ALA A 100 1.66 -12.74 -14.81
N TYR A 101 0.50 -12.67 -14.15
CA TYR A 101 -0.73 -13.34 -14.63
C TYR A 101 -1.16 -12.80 -15.99
N VAL A 102 -1.13 -11.48 -16.16
CA VAL A 102 -1.52 -10.83 -17.43
C VAL A 102 -0.56 -11.21 -18.54
N GLN A 103 0.75 -11.25 -18.26
CA GLN A 103 1.77 -11.68 -19.21
C GLN A 103 1.63 -13.16 -19.60
N CYS A 104 1.35 -14.04 -18.62
CA CYS A 104 1.02 -15.44 -18.90
C CYS A 104 -0.17 -15.53 -19.87
N THR A 105 -1.24 -14.79 -19.58
CA THR A 105 -2.46 -14.83 -20.39
C THR A 105 -2.21 -14.33 -21.82
N ALA A 106 -1.45 -13.24 -21.98
CA ALA A 106 -1.03 -12.74 -23.28
C ALA A 106 -0.16 -13.75 -24.06
N SER A 107 0.77 -14.41 -23.37
CA SER A 107 1.63 -15.43 -23.99
C SER A 107 0.88 -16.70 -24.43
N GLU A 108 -0.14 -17.10 -23.66
CA GLU A 108 -1.03 -18.19 -24.06
C GLU A 108 -1.93 -17.77 -25.23
N LEU A 109 -2.34 -16.51 -25.27
CA LEU A 109 -3.14 -15.97 -26.36
C LEU A 109 -2.36 -15.98 -27.68
N ALA A 110 -1.08 -15.57 -27.67
CA ALA A 110 -0.19 -15.54 -28.84
C ALA A 110 0.02 -16.90 -29.54
N LYS A 111 -0.35 -18.02 -28.91
CA LYS A 111 -0.28 -19.36 -29.51
C LYS A 111 -1.38 -19.61 -30.53
N TYR A 112 -2.39 -18.75 -30.60
CA TYR A 112 -3.52 -18.90 -31.50
C TYR A 112 -3.37 -17.96 -32.70
N PRO A 113 -3.39 -18.43 -33.96
CA PRO A 113 -3.15 -17.58 -35.13
C PRO A 113 -4.21 -16.48 -35.31
N ALA A 114 -5.39 -16.63 -34.69
CA ALA A 114 -6.43 -15.61 -34.69
C ALA A 114 -6.20 -14.52 -33.62
N SER A 115 -5.11 -14.58 -32.84
CA SER A 115 -4.75 -13.57 -31.85
C SER A 115 -3.74 -12.53 -32.32
N ASP A 116 -3.04 -12.74 -33.43
CA ASP A 116 -2.00 -11.79 -33.88
C ASP A 116 -2.58 -10.38 -34.10
N ASN A 117 -3.74 -10.28 -34.75
CA ASN A 117 -4.47 -9.01 -34.89
C ASN A 117 -5.10 -8.51 -33.59
N LEU A 118 -5.37 -9.39 -32.62
CA LEU A 118 -5.95 -9.03 -31.32
C LEU A 118 -4.88 -8.42 -30.40
N LEU A 119 -3.70 -9.01 -30.34
CA LEU A 119 -2.62 -8.54 -29.47
C LEU A 119 -2.07 -7.19 -29.90
N ASP A 120 -1.98 -6.92 -31.21
CA ASP A 120 -1.57 -5.61 -31.73
C ASP A 120 -2.62 -4.51 -31.52
N SER A 121 -3.89 -4.86 -31.29
CA SER A 121 -4.98 -3.89 -31.09
C SER A 121 -5.41 -3.72 -29.64
N ILE A 122 -4.90 -4.53 -28.71
CA ILE A 122 -5.22 -4.43 -27.28
C ILE A 122 -4.25 -3.46 -26.60
N ASP A 123 -4.77 -2.30 -26.21
CA ASP A 123 -4.10 -1.42 -25.25
C ASP A 123 -4.41 -1.91 -23.83
N LEU A 124 -3.44 -2.58 -23.20
CA LEU A 124 -3.61 -3.04 -21.82
C LEU A 124 -3.45 -1.88 -20.84
N PRO A 125 -4.33 -1.78 -19.82
CA PRO A 125 -4.17 -0.76 -18.80
C PRO A 125 -2.83 -0.97 -18.06
N ARG A 126 -2.12 0.12 -17.81
CA ARG A 126 -0.88 0.09 -17.05
C ARG A 126 -1.19 -0.25 -15.59
N ALA A 127 -0.36 -1.07 -14.96
CA ALA A 127 -0.62 -1.53 -13.58
C ALA A 127 -0.34 -0.44 -12.54
N ASP A 128 0.55 0.51 -12.82
CA ASP A 128 0.97 1.58 -11.92
C ASP A 128 -0.16 2.53 -11.52
N ILE A 129 -1.13 2.79 -12.41
CA ILE A 129 -2.27 3.69 -12.11
C ILE A 129 -3.25 3.10 -11.07
N TYR A 130 -3.15 1.81 -10.77
CA TYR A 130 -3.96 1.13 -9.74
C TYR A 130 -3.22 0.98 -8.40
N LEU A 131 -1.98 1.47 -8.33
CA LEU A 131 -1.18 1.50 -7.11
C LEU A 131 -1.30 2.86 -6.44
N TYR A 132 -1.86 2.87 -5.23
CA TYR A 132 -2.00 4.07 -4.40
C TYR A 132 -1.07 3.98 -3.21
N ASP A 133 -0.11 4.90 -3.14
CA ASP A 133 0.77 5.04 -1.98
C ASP A 133 0.63 6.44 -1.40
N TYR A 134 0.49 6.52 -0.07
CA TYR A 134 0.29 7.77 0.65
C TYR A 134 1.32 7.86 1.77
N VAL A 135 1.95 9.02 1.87
CA VAL A 135 2.99 9.27 2.87
C VAL A 135 2.38 9.74 4.18
N SER A 136 2.78 9.08 5.26
CA SER A 136 2.40 9.51 6.61
C SER A 136 3.37 10.58 7.14
N PRO A 137 2.88 11.63 7.81
CA PRO A 137 3.73 12.63 8.44
C PRO A 137 4.53 12.05 9.62
N LEU A 138 5.75 12.57 9.82
CA LEU A 138 6.62 12.16 10.93
C LEU A 138 6.03 12.54 12.31
N TRP A 139 5.28 13.64 12.36
CA TRP A 139 4.61 14.10 13.57
C TRP A 139 3.25 14.70 13.23
N THR A 140 2.28 14.54 14.13
CA THR A 140 0.89 14.97 13.98
C THR A 140 0.41 15.60 15.28
N PRO A 141 -0.41 16.66 15.23
CA PRO A 141 -0.93 17.33 16.42
C PRO A 141 -2.12 16.57 17.04
N ASP A 142 -2.02 15.25 17.16
CA ASP A 142 -3.01 14.37 17.79
C ASP A 142 -2.51 13.87 19.16
N PHE A 143 -3.34 13.10 19.88
CA PHE A 143 -2.96 12.54 21.18
C PHE A 143 -1.68 11.71 21.10
N ALA A 144 -1.49 10.96 20.00
CA ALA A 144 -0.26 10.21 19.77
C ALA A 144 0.95 11.16 19.69
N GLY A 145 0.89 12.22 18.87
CA GLY A 145 2.02 13.12 18.72
C GLY A 145 2.38 13.91 19.96
N TRP A 146 1.39 14.39 20.73
CA TRP A 146 1.68 15.04 22.00
C TRP A 146 2.26 14.08 23.03
N SER A 147 1.80 12.82 23.06
CA SER A 147 2.37 11.81 23.95
C SER A 147 3.84 11.49 23.62
N VAL A 148 4.23 11.52 22.34
CA VAL A 148 5.62 11.35 21.91
C VAL A 148 6.46 12.54 22.35
N VAL A 149 5.97 13.78 22.14
CA VAL A 149 6.66 14.99 22.57
C VAL A 149 6.93 14.98 24.07
N ILE A 150 5.93 14.65 24.89
CA ILE A 150 6.10 14.55 26.36
C ILE A 150 7.15 13.49 26.72
N CYS A 151 7.11 12.32 26.09
CA CYS A 151 8.13 11.29 26.30
C CYS A 151 9.55 11.78 25.98
N VAL A 152 9.72 12.50 24.87
CA VAL A 152 11.01 13.07 24.47
C VAL A 152 11.49 14.12 25.49
N VAL A 153 10.61 15.00 25.96
CA VAL A 153 10.95 16.02 26.97
C VAL A 153 11.40 15.38 28.28
N ILE A 154 10.67 14.38 28.78
CA ILE A 154 11.04 13.65 30.00
C ILE A 154 12.38 12.93 29.83
N PHE A 155 12.61 12.31 28.67
CA PHE A 155 13.88 11.65 28.36
C PHE A 155 15.05 12.63 28.38
N ILE A 156 14.92 13.80 27.76
CA ILE A 156 15.95 14.86 27.79
C ILE A 156 16.20 15.33 29.23
N MET A 157 15.16 15.48 30.04
CA MET A 157 15.29 15.86 31.45
C MET A 157 16.06 14.81 32.26
N ILE A 158 15.82 13.52 32.02
CA ILE A 158 16.55 12.42 32.68
C ILE A 158 18.01 12.41 32.24
N VAL A 159 18.27 12.52 30.93
CA VAL A 159 19.64 12.52 30.38
C VAL A 159 20.45 13.70 30.92
N SER A 160 19.87 14.90 30.99
CA SER A 160 20.56 16.08 31.55
C SER A 160 20.89 15.94 33.04
N ARG A 161 20.01 15.29 33.82
CA ARG A 161 20.29 14.97 35.23
C ARG A 161 21.41 13.93 35.36
N LEU A 162 21.39 12.88 34.56
CA LEU A 162 22.42 11.84 34.59
C LEU A 162 23.79 12.38 34.19
N THR A 163 23.87 13.18 33.13
CA THR A 163 25.14 13.81 32.73
C THR A 163 25.67 14.75 33.82
N GLY A 164 24.80 15.53 34.47
CA GLY A 164 25.18 16.36 35.61
C GLY A 164 25.79 15.55 36.78
N VAL A 165 25.16 14.43 37.15
CA VAL A 165 25.69 13.56 38.23
C VAL A 165 27.01 12.90 37.83
N ILE A 166 27.14 12.47 36.57
CA ILE A 166 28.38 11.86 36.05
C ILE A 166 29.53 12.88 36.11
N ILE A 167 29.31 14.10 35.61
CA ILE A 167 30.31 15.17 35.62
C ILE A 167 30.72 15.50 37.06
N LEU A 168 29.75 15.65 37.98
CA LEU A 168 30.03 15.93 39.39
C LEU A 168 30.88 14.83 40.04
N ARG A 169 30.55 13.55 39.77
CA ARG A 169 31.32 12.41 40.27
C ARG A 169 32.75 12.38 39.71
N ILE A 170 32.94 12.73 38.44
CA ILE A 170 34.28 12.81 37.81
C ILE A 170 35.12 13.90 38.50
N ILE A 171 34.54 15.09 38.73
CA ILE A 171 35.23 16.19 39.40
C ILE A 171 35.62 15.81 40.84
N LEU A 172 34.69 15.22 41.60
CA LEU A 172 34.97 14.78 42.98
C LEU A 172 36.07 13.72 43.04
N LYS A 173 36.05 12.71 42.17
CA LYS A 173 37.11 11.69 42.11
C LYS A 173 38.48 12.28 41.78
N ARG A 174 38.54 13.19 40.81
CA ARG A 174 39.81 13.87 40.45
C ARG A 174 40.36 14.71 41.59
N ARG A 175 39.49 15.37 42.37
CA ARG A 175 39.90 16.21 43.50
C ARG A 175 40.39 15.40 44.70
N TYR A 176 39.82 14.21 44.94
CA TYR A 176 40.21 13.33 46.06
C TYR A 176 41.49 12.52 45.78
N GLN A 177 41.87 12.31 44.51
CA GLN A 177 43.14 11.66 44.14
C GLN A 177 44.33 12.63 44.05
N GLY A 178 44.09 13.94 44.22
CA GLY A 178 45.11 14.99 44.17
C GLY A 178 45.60 15.47 45.55
N ILE A 179 45.22 14.80 46.62
CA ILE A 179 45.68 14.97 48.02
C ILE A 179 46.25 13.62 48.45
#